data_AF-A0A3R0CA77-F1
#
_entry.id   AF-A0A3R0CA77-F1
#
_cell.length_a   1.000
_cell.length_b   1.000
_cell.length_c   1.000
_cell.angle_alpha   90.00
_cell.angle_beta   90.00
_cell.angle_gamma   90.00
#
_symmetry.space_group_name_H-M   'P 1'
#
loop_
_entity.id
_entity.type
_entity.pdbx_description
1 polymer ?
#
loop_
_entity_poly.entity_id
_entity_poly.type
_entity_poly.pdbx_seq_one_letter_code
_entity_poly.pdbx_strand_id
1 'polypeptide(L)'
;MSTVTTAQANKLYQVALFTAANRNRSMVNILTEQQEAPKAVSPDKKSTKQTSAGAPVVRITDLQKERGDEVSFSIMHKLSKLPTMGDQRIEGRGEDLSRADFTLRIDQGRHLVDAGGRMSQQRTKFNLVSSAKTLLGTYFNDLQDQCAVVHLAGARGDFMADDVIVPLASHHDFKEIMINDVMPPTHNRHFFGGDATSLEAVDSSDVFTLSLVDNMALYIDEMAHPLQPVRLKGDELYGEDPYYVLYVTPRQWNDWYTSTSGKDWNQMMVRAVNRSKGFNHPLFKGECAMWRNILVRKYAGMPVRFYTGSKVQVSNNDLAATTQQIEVKTNIDRAMLLGAQALANAYGQRNGGHFNLVQKKTDMDNRTEIAIDWINGLKKIRFEDKTGRMQDHGVIAVDTAVRI
;
A
#
# COMPACT_ATOMS: atom_id res chain seq x y z
N MET A 1 1.81 -39.87 22.07
CA MET A 1 1.01 -38.68 21.72
C MET A 1 1.59 -37.51 22.49
N SER A 2 2.41 -36.68 21.86
CA SER A 2 3.05 -35.52 22.50
C SER A 2 1.98 -34.47 22.80
N THR A 3 1.76 -34.20 24.09
CA THR A 3 0.86 -33.16 24.57
C THR A 3 1.34 -31.80 24.06
N VAL A 4 0.58 -31.21 23.14
CA VAL A 4 0.84 -29.84 22.68
C VAL A 4 0.63 -28.92 23.87
N THR A 5 1.70 -28.29 24.35
CA THR A 5 1.59 -27.35 25.48
C THR A 5 0.73 -26.15 25.08
N THR A 6 0.02 -25.53 26.02
CA THR A 6 -0.80 -24.32 25.78
C THR A 6 -0.01 -23.20 25.12
N ALA A 7 1.29 -23.07 25.40
CA ALA A 7 2.19 -22.14 24.74
C ALA A 7 2.45 -22.50 23.26
N GLN A 8 2.63 -23.79 22.94
CA GLN A 8 2.78 -24.27 21.56
C GLN A 8 1.48 -24.16 20.77
N ALA A 9 0.33 -24.42 21.40
CA ALA A 9 -0.99 -24.22 20.81
C ALA A 9 -1.22 -22.73 20.50
N ASN A 10 -0.96 -21.82 21.45
CA ASN A 10 -1.07 -20.38 21.23
C ASN A 10 -0.14 -19.90 20.10
N LYS A 11 1.09 -20.41 20.02
CA LYS A 11 2.02 -20.09 18.92
C LYS A 11 1.52 -20.63 17.57
N LEU A 12 0.97 -21.85 17.53
CA LEU A 12 0.36 -22.41 16.32
C LEU A 12 -0.88 -21.61 15.89
N TYR A 13 -1.70 -21.16 16.84
CA TYR A 13 -2.86 -20.30 16.59
C TYR A 13 -2.45 -18.89 16.15
N GLN A 14 -1.39 -18.30 16.71
CA GLN A 14 -0.83 -17.02 16.26
C GLN A 14 -0.29 -17.14 14.82
N VAL A 15 0.42 -18.23 14.51
CA VAL A 15 0.88 -18.52 13.15
C VAL A 15 -0.32 -18.75 12.22
N ALA A 16 -1.37 -19.44 12.66
CA ALA A 16 -2.58 -19.64 11.88
C ALA A 16 -3.35 -18.33 11.66
N LEU A 17 -3.42 -17.43 12.65
CA LEU A 17 -4.05 -16.12 12.54
C LEU A 17 -3.24 -15.18 11.63
N PHE A 18 -1.91 -15.15 11.77
CA PHE A 18 -1.03 -14.45 10.84
C PHE A 18 -1.16 -15.01 9.42
N THR A 19 -1.28 -16.34 9.28
CA THR A 19 -1.49 -16.99 7.99
C THR A 19 -2.88 -16.68 7.42
N ALA A 20 -3.92 -16.63 8.25
CA ALA A 20 -5.28 -16.30 7.83
C ALA A 20 -5.42 -14.82 7.46
N ALA A 21 -4.85 -13.92 8.27
CA ALA A 21 -4.75 -12.50 7.97
C ALA A 21 -4.00 -12.29 6.66
N ASN A 22 -2.86 -12.98 6.46
CA ASN A 22 -2.13 -12.92 5.19
C ASN A 22 -2.89 -13.55 4.02
N ARG A 23 -3.66 -14.64 4.23
CA ARG A 23 -4.45 -15.29 3.16
C ARG A 23 -5.71 -14.51 2.78
N ASN A 24 -6.20 -13.61 3.64
CA ASN A 24 -7.29 -12.72 3.29
C ASN A 24 -6.86 -11.81 2.14
N ARG A 25 -7.77 -11.65 1.16
CA ARG A 25 -7.55 -10.89 -0.08
C ARG A 25 -7.62 -9.37 0.17
N SER A 26 -6.77 -8.87 1.07
CA SER A 26 -6.61 -7.45 1.32
C SER A 26 -5.68 -6.84 0.26
N MET A 27 -5.84 -5.55 -0.05
CA MET A 27 -5.01 -4.83 -1.03
C MET A 27 -3.52 -4.99 -0.69
N VAL A 28 -3.15 -4.79 0.57
CA VAL A 28 -1.76 -4.94 1.03
C VAL A 28 -1.26 -6.37 0.85
N ASN A 29 -2.11 -7.37 1.08
CA ASN A 29 -1.73 -8.78 0.95
C ASN A 29 -1.65 -9.26 -0.51
N ILE A 30 -2.42 -8.67 -1.41
CA ILE A 30 -2.33 -8.92 -2.85
C ILE A 30 -1.07 -8.25 -3.43
N LEU A 31 -0.70 -7.08 -2.90
CA LEU A 31 0.45 -6.30 -3.38
C LEU A 31 1.77 -6.63 -2.67
N THR A 32 1.72 -7.43 -1.60
CA THR A 32 2.92 -8.04 -1.02
C THR A 32 3.12 -9.41 -1.63
N GLU A 33 4.34 -9.76 -1.98
CA GLU A 33 4.63 -11.15 -2.34
C GLU A 33 4.40 -12.04 -1.11
N GLN A 34 3.41 -12.92 -1.16
CA GLN A 34 3.33 -14.02 -0.21
C GLN A 34 4.46 -15.00 -0.52
N GLN A 35 5.64 -14.78 0.05
CA GLN A 35 6.50 -15.92 0.37
C GLN A 35 5.63 -16.85 1.21
N GLU A 36 5.40 -18.06 0.71
CA GLU A 36 4.59 -19.09 1.37
C GLU A 36 4.83 -19.02 2.87
N ALA A 37 3.78 -18.71 3.63
CA ALA A 37 3.87 -18.68 5.09
C ALA A 37 4.61 -19.94 5.55
N PRO A 38 5.66 -19.84 6.39
CA PRO A 38 6.46 -21.00 6.74
C PRO A 38 5.55 -22.06 7.36
N LYS A 39 5.29 -23.14 6.62
CA LYS A 39 4.43 -24.27 7.02
C LYS A 39 5.03 -25.06 8.19
N ALA A 40 6.27 -24.77 8.58
CA ALA A 40 6.95 -25.34 9.72
C ALA A 40 7.93 -24.34 10.36
N VAL A 41 8.06 -24.40 11.67
CA VAL A 41 9.16 -23.77 12.43
C VAL A 41 10.42 -24.60 12.17
N SER A 42 11.08 -24.35 11.04
CA SER A 42 12.41 -24.93 10.78
C SER A 42 13.48 -23.98 11.32
N PRO A 43 14.44 -24.45 12.15
CA PRO A 43 15.44 -23.58 12.80
C PRO A 43 16.49 -22.99 11.83
N ASP A 44 16.62 -23.52 10.61
CA ASP A 44 17.82 -23.33 9.78
C ASP A 44 17.54 -22.76 8.37
N LYS A 45 16.92 -21.58 8.28
CA LYS A 45 17.05 -20.76 7.07
C LYS A 45 17.41 -19.31 7.40
N LYS A 46 18.73 -19.05 7.45
CA LYS A 46 19.31 -17.73 7.20
C LYS A 46 19.12 -17.39 5.72
N SER A 47 17.96 -16.84 5.36
CA SER A 47 17.76 -16.19 4.06
C SER A 47 16.70 -15.11 4.21
N THR A 48 17.17 -13.86 4.24
CA THR A 48 16.50 -12.58 3.98
C THR A 48 14.97 -12.58 4.07
N LYS A 49 14.43 -12.16 5.21
CA LYS A 49 12.98 -12.09 5.49
C LYS A 49 12.31 -10.81 4.97
N GLN A 50 12.73 -10.38 3.79
CA GLN A 50 12.16 -9.27 3.05
C GLN A 50 11.41 -9.86 1.85
N THR A 51 10.20 -9.39 1.55
CA THR A 51 9.57 -9.73 0.26
C THR A 51 10.45 -9.24 -0.90
N SER A 52 10.38 -9.90 -2.06
CA SER A 52 11.23 -9.54 -3.20
C SER A 52 11.13 -8.05 -3.49
N ALA A 53 12.26 -7.45 -3.86
CA ALA A 53 12.36 -6.05 -4.22
C ALA A 53 11.42 -5.65 -5.38
N GLY A 54 10.86 -6.62 -6.10
CA GLY A 54 9.91 -6.39 -7.19
C GLY A 54 8.46 -6.11 -6.80
N ALA A 55 8.05 -6.40 -5.56
CA ALA A 55 6.67 -6.25 -5.13
C ALA A 55 6.30 -4.77 -4.91
N PRO A 56 5.04 -4.33 -5.19
CA PRO A 56 4.61 -2.97 -4.90
C PRO A 56 4.66 -2.63 -3.41
N VAL A 57 4.33 -3.59 -2.54
CA VAL A 57 4.49 -3.41 -1.10
C VAL A 57 5.66 -4.27 -0.62
N VAL A 58 6.65 -3.62 -0.01
CA VAL A 58 7.80 -4.29 0.60
C VAL A 58 7.49 -4.52 2.06
N ARG A 59 7.40 -5.81 2.43
CA ARG A 59 7.21 -6.24 3.80
C ARG A 59 8.56 -6.47 4.45
N ILE A 60 8.80 -5.77 5.54
CA ILE A 60 10.02 -5.89 6.33
C ILE A 60 9.67 -6.61 7.63
N THR A 61 10.28 -7.79 7.84
CA THR A 61 10.11 -8.58 9.07
C THR A 61 11.41 -8.80 9.84
N ASP A 62 12.50 -8.13 9.43
CA ASP A 62 13.87 -8.35 9.94
C ASP A 62 14.21 -7.60 11.24
N LEU A 63 13.21 -7.19 12.03
CA LEU A 63 13.41 -6.62 13.37
C LEU A 63 13.79 -7.67 14.43
N GLN A 64 14.23 -8.85 14.02
CA GLN A 64 14.53 -9.95 14.93
C GLN A 64 15.89 -9.80 15.62
N LYS A 65 16.78 -8.95 15.11
CA LYS A 65 18.18 -8.89 15.58
C LYS A 65 18.52 -7.67 16.42
N GLU A 66 17.83 -6.55 16.25
CA GLU A 66 18.08 -5.32 17.03
C GLU A 66 16.77 -4.76 17.57
N ARG A 67 16.74 -4.48 18.88
CA ARG A 67 15.58 -3.84 19.53
C ARG A 67 15.58 -2.37 19.12
N GLY A 68 14.53 -1.93 18.43
CA GLY A 68 14.32 -0.54 18.05
C GLY A 68 12.88 -0.33 17.57
N ASP A 69 12.41 0.90 17.63
CA ASP A 69 11.12 1.38 17.12
C ASP A 69 11.20 1.90 15.67
N GLU A 70 12.41 1.91 15.08
CA GLU A 70 12.67 2.40 13.73
C GLU A 70 13.33 1.33 12.85
N VAL A 71 12.90 1.27 11.58
CA VAL A 71 13.51 0.50 10.51
C VAL A 71 14.08 1.46 9.49
N SER A 72 15.39 1.36 9.23
CA SER A 72 16.05 2.14 8.18
C SER A 72 16.59 1.25 7.06
N PHE A 73 16.48 1.72 5.82
CA PHE A 73 17.18 1.12 4.69
C PHE A 73 17.67 2.20 3.74
N SER A 74 18.78 1.91 3.08
CA SER A 74 19.48 2.84 2.22
C SER A 74 19.57 2.32 0.80
N ILE A 75 19.37 3.20 -0.18
CA ILE A 75 19.67 2.90 -1.58
C ILE A 75 20.95 3.61 -2.00
N MET A 76 21.67 2.98 -2.94
CA MET A 76 22.79 3.60 -3.63
C MET A 76 22.34 4.02 -5.03
N HIS A 77 22.67 5.24 -5.44
CA HIS A 77 22.34 5.69 -6.79
C HIS A 77 23.30 5.12 -7.83
N LYS A 78 22.86 5.11 -9.09
CA LYS A 78 23.71 4.75 -10.23
C LYS A 78 24.74 5.85 -10.49
N LEU A 79 25.92 5.44 -10.96
CA LEU A 79 26.97 6.36 -11.42
C LEU A 79 26.50 7.10 -12.68
N SER A 80 26.75 8.40 -12.77
CA SER A 80 26.24 9.25 -13.84
C SER A 80 27.25 10.27 -14.39
N LYS A 81 28.49 10.31 -13.89
CA LYS A 81 29.53 11.17 -14.47
C LYS A 81 29.96 10.62 -15.84
N LEU A 82 30.31 11.55 -16.73
CA LEU A 82 30.84 11.23 -18.05
C LEU A 82 32.14 10.42 -17.89
N PRO A 83 32.35 9.39 -18.73
CA PRO A 83 33.61 8.65 -18.73
C PRO A 83 34.76 9.57 -19.16
N THR A 84 35.94 9.39 -18.55
CA THR A 84 37.16 10.05 -19.01
C THR A 84 37.68 9.32 -20.25
N MET A 85 37.82 10.03 -21.37
CA MET A 85 38.23 9.47 -22.67
C MET A 85 39.68 9.84 -23.00
N GLY A 86 40.42 8.90 -23.62
CA GLY A 86 41.82 9.09 -24.04
C GLY A 86 42.83 9.06 -22.89
N ASP A 87 44.01 9.64 -23.11
CA ASP A 87 45.13 9.68 -22.15
C ASP A 87 44.95 10.73 -21.03
N GLN A 88 43.73 11.20 -20.80
CA GLN A 88 43.45 12.18 -19.76
C GLN A 88 43.58 11.53 -18.37
N ARG A 89 44.30 12.19 -17.45
CA ARG A 89 44.53 11.69 -16.09
C ARG A 89 43.20 11.41 -15.37
N ILE A 90 43.05 10.16 -14.89
CA ILE A 90 41.84 9.65 -14.23
C ILE A 90 41.79 10.07 -12.76
N GLU A 91 42.94 10.22 -12.11
CA GLU A 91 43.03 10.64 -10.69
C GLU A 91 42.40 12.02 -10.49
N GLY A 92 41.42 12.10 -9.57
CA GLY A 92 40.67 13.32 -9.27
C GLY A 92 39.36 13.49 -10.05
N ARG A 93 39.06 12.62 -11.02
CA ARG A 93 37.79 12.60 -11.78
C ARG A 93 36.84 11.48 -11.37
N GLY A 94 37.11 10.88 -10.20
CA GLY A 94 36.23 9.89 -9.58
C GLY A 94 34.84 10.45 -9.31
N GLU A 95 33.88 9.55 -9.26
CA GLU A 95 32.52 9.83 -8.80
C GLU A 95 32.34 9.21 -7.41
N ASP A 96 31.77 9.99 -6.48
CA ASP A 96 31.42 9.50 -5.16
C ASP A 96 30.09 8.73 -5.22
N LEU A 97 30.00 7.67 -4.43
CA LEU A 97 28.76 6.91 -4.27
C LEU A 97 27.76 7.74 -3.45
N SER A 98 26.71 8.25 -4.08
CA SER A 98 25.61 8.89 -3.34
C SER A 98 24.67 7.83 -2.75
N ARG A 99 24.30 8.06 -1.49
CA ARG A 99 23.41 7.21 -0.70
C ARG A 99 22.20 8.03 -0.25
N ALA A 100 21.02 7.45 -0.36
CA ALA A 100 19.79 8.01 0.20
C ALA A 100 19.23 7.05 1.26
N ASP A 101 18.86 7.58 2.42
CA ASP A 101 18.36 6.82 3.56
C ASP A 101 16.84 7.01 3.72
N PHE A 102 16.14 5.94 4.09
CA PHE A 102 14.72 5.95 4.43
C PHE A 102 14.52 5.37 5.82
N THR A 103 13.68 6.01 6.63
CA THR A 103 13.31 5.55 7.99
C THR A 103 11.81 5.35 8.14
N LEU A 104 11.41 4.32 8.88
CA LEU A 104 10.03 3.94 9.16
C LEU A 104 9.85 3.65 10.65
N ARG A 105 8.86 4.27 11.30
CA ARG A 105 8.52 4.01 12.70
C ARG A 105 7.42 2.97 12.82
N ILE A 106 7.44 2.23 13.93
CA ILE A 106 6.52 1.14 14.22
C ILE A 106 5.98 1.31 15.64
N ASP A 107 4.68 1.09 15.83
CA ASP A 107 4.03 1.16 17.13
C ASP A 107 3.01 0.02 17.30
N GLN A 108 2.49 -0.10 18.52
CA GLN A 108 1.55 -1.12 18.93
C GLN A 108 0.09 -0.66 18.79
N GLY A 109 -0.69 -1.40 18.00
CA GLY A 109 -2.15 -1.29 17.99
C GLY A 109 -2.81 -2.38 18.83
N ARG A 110 -3.94 -2.05 19.47
CA ARG A 110 -4.78 -3.00 20.21
C ARG A 110 -6.25 -2.70 20.00
N HIS A 111 -7.07 -3.74 19.85
CA HIS A 111 -8.53 -3.59 19.83
C HIS A 111 -9.18 -4.73 20.60
N LEU A 112 -10.18 -4.40 21.44
CA LEU A 112 -10.86 -5.32 22.33
C LEU A 112 -12.34 -5.41 21.99
N VAL A 113 -12.86 -6.64 21.96
CA VAL A 113 -14.28 -6.95 21.77
C VAL A 113 -14.77 -7.77 22.96
N ASP A 114 -15.84 -7.32 23.61
CA ASP A 114 -16.56 -8.08 24.63
C ASP A 114 -17.52 -9.07 23.94
N ALA A 115 -17.28 -10.38 24.11
CA ALA A 115 -18.13 -11.43 23.55
C ALA A 115 -19.40 -11.69 24.38
N GLY A 116 -19.73 -10.82 25.33
CA GLY A 116 -20.92 -10.87 26.15
C GLY A 116 -20.85 -11.88 27.30
N GLY A 117 -21.84 -11.80 28.19
CA GLY A 117 -21.91 -12.65 29.39
C GLY A 117 -22.42 -14.07 29.11
N ARG A 118 -22.31 -14.94 30.13
CA ARG A 118 -22.76 -16.36 30.08
C ARG A 118 -24.19 -16.54 29.56
N MET A 119 -25.12 -15.69 30.00
CA MET A 119 -26.52 -15.76 29.55
C MET A 119 -26.70 -15.34 28.10
N SER A 120 -25.94 -14.36 27.61
CA SER A 120 -25.98 -13.93 26.20
C SER A 120 -25.45 -15.03 25.29
N GLN A 121 -24.35 -15.68 25.67
CA GLN A 121 -23.79 -16.82 24.94
C GLN A 121 -24.73 -18.03 24.89
N GLN A 122 -25.52 -18.26 25.94
CA GLN A 122 -26.54 -19.33 25.96
C GLN A 122 -27.81 -18.98 25.18
N ARG A 123 -28.20 -17.69 25.14
CA ARG A 123 -29.39 -17.23 24.40
C ARG A 123 -29.15 -17.21 22.88
N THR A 124 -27.94 -16.93 22.44
CA THR A 124 -27.59 -16.91 21.02
C THR A 124 -27.20 -18.31 20.53
N LYS A 125 -27.79 -18.78 19.42
CA LYS A 125 -27.42 -20.06 18.80
C LYS A 125 -25.99 -20.07 18.24
N PHE A 126 -25.37 -18.90 18.04
CA PHE A 126 -24.02 -18.75 17.51
C PHE A 126 -22.99 -18.65 18.63
N ASN A 127 -21.82 -19.27 18.42
CA ASN A 127 -20.69 -19.14 19.34
C ASN A 127 -20.02 -17.76 19.18
N LEU A 128 -20.43 -16.81 20.04
CA LEU A 128 -19.98 -15.41 20.03
C LEU A 128 -18.46 -15.26 20.10
N VAL A 129 -17.76 -16.14 20.83
CA VAL A 129 -16.29 -16.12 20.95
C VAL A 129 -15.62 -16.46 19.62
N SER A 130 -16.17 -17.42 18.87
CA SER A 130 -15.64 -17.78 17.54
C SER A 130 -15.92 -16.71 16.49
N SER A 131 -17.11 -16.11 16.52
CA SER A 131 -17.48 -15.02 15.62
C SER A 131 -16.63 -13.77 15.88
N ALA A 132 -16.42 -13.40 17.14
CA ALA A 132 -15.58 -12.26 17.51
C ALA A 132 -14.13 -12.41 17.01
N LYS A 133 -13.55 -13.62 17.06
CA LYS A 133 -12.20 -13.86 16.52
C LYS A 133 -12.12 -13.66 15.01
N THR A 134 -13.12 -14.14 14.27
CA THR A 134 -13.17 -13.98 12.82
C THR A 134 -13.30 -12.51 12.44
N LEU A 135 -14.17 -11.77 13.14
CA LEU A 135 -14.39 -10.33 12.92
C LEU A 135 -13.17 -9.47 13.30
N LEU A 136 -12.46 -9.81 14.38
CA LEU A 136 -11.20 -9.14 14.74
C LEU A 136 -10.12 -9.32 13.66
N GLY A 137 -10.11 -10.50 13.01
CA GLY A 137 -9.22 -10.75 11.89
C GLY A 137 -9.54 -9.89 10.67
N THR A 138 -10.82 -9.71 10.32
CA THR A 138 -11.22 -8.83 9.22
C THR A 138 -10.96 -7.37 9.54
N TYR A 139 -11.30 -6.92 10.76
CA TYR A 139 -11.06 -5.55 11.22
C TYR A 139 -9.61 -5.11 11.05
N PHE A 140 -8.64 -5.96 11.43
CA PHE A 140 -7.22 -5.64 11.25
C PHE A 140 -6.84 -5.48 9.77
N ASN A 141 -7.35 -6.34 8.89
CA ASN A 141 -7.05 -6.26 7.45
C ASN A 141 -7.66 -5.00 6.83
N ASP A 142 -8.88 -4.63 7.23
CA ASP A 142 -9.56 -3.43 6.75
C ASP A 142 -8.83 -2.16 7.20
N LEU A 143 -8.43 -2.10 8.48
CA LEU A 143 -7.61 -1.00 9.02
C LEU A 143 -6.27 -0.90 8.27
N GLN A 144 -5.59 -2.02 8.05
CA GLN A 144 -4.31 -2.02 7.36
C GLN A 144 -4.43 -1.54 5.90
N ASP A 145 -5.46 -1.99 5.18
CA ASP A 145 -5.71 -1.55 3.82
C ASP A 145 -6.06 -0.05 3.77
N GLN A 146 -6.89 0.44 4.69
CA GLN A 146 -7.20 1.87 4.80
C GLN A 146 -5.94 2.70 5.08
N CYS A 147 -5.09 2.30 6.03
CA CYS A 147 -3.82 2.99 6.29
C CYS A 147 -2.88 2.97 5.07
N ALA A 148 -2.79 1.84 4.37
CA ALA A 148 -1.99 1.73 3.15
C ALA A 148 -2.47 2.68 2.06
N VAL A 149 -3.78 2.76 1.83
CA VAL A 149 -4.36 3.70 0.85
C VAL A 149 -4.02 5.15 1.20
N VAL A 150 -4.19 5.54 2.47
CA VAL A 150 -3.90 6.91 2.89
C VAL A 150 -2.42 7.27 2.72
N HIS A 151 -1.51 6.36 3.06
CA HIS A 151 -0.08 6.57 2.84
C HIS A 151 0.29 6.63 1.35
N LEU A 152 -0.26 5.74 0.53
CA LEU A 152 -0.01 5.71 -0.91
C LEU A 152 -0.55 6.96 -1.61
N ALA A 153 -1.78 7.36 -1.28
CA ALA A 153 -2.43 8.55 -1.81
C ALA A 153 -1.83 9.85 -1.28
N GLY A 154 -1.12 9.80 -0.16
CA GLY A 154 -0.52 10.97 0.50
C GLY A 154 -1.55 11.91 1.13
N ALA A 155 -2.79 11.45 1.33
CA ALA A 155 -3.87 12.20 1.95
C ALA A 155 -5.00 11.25 2.37
N ARG A 156 -5.74 11.61 3.42
CA ARG A 156 -6.89 10.82 3.91
C ARG A 156 -8.15 11.00 3.07
N GLY A 157 -8.36 12.18 2.50
CA GLY A 157 -9.63 12.60 1.91
C GLY A 157 -10.71 12.87 2.96
N ASP A 158 -11.87 13.32 2.49
CA ASP A 158 -13.01 13.75 3.30
C ASP A 158 -14.14 12.71 3.33
N PHE A 159 -14.01 11.64 2.55
CA PHE A 159 -15.01 10.58 2.51
C PHE A 159 -15.08 9.84 3.83
N MET A 160 -16.29 9.77 4.38
CA MET A 160 -16.63 9.04 5.60
C MET A 160 -17.87 8.18 5.39
N ALA A 161 -17.76 6.92 5.78
CA ALA A 161 -18.84 5.94 5.81
C ALA A 161 -18.68 5.08 7.08
N ASP A 162 -19.74 4.36 7.46
CA ASP A 162 -19.81 3.61 8.72
C ASP A 162 -18.79 2.45 8.80
N ASP A 163 -18.34 1.94 7.65
CA ASP A 163 -17.33 0.90 7.51
C ASP A 163 -15.88 1.43 7.54
N VAL A 164 -15.70 2.76 7.59
CA VAL A 164 -14.38 3.39 7.57
C VAL A 164 -13.87 3.57 9.00
N ILE A 165 -12.75 2.90 9.30
CA ILE A 165 -12.16 2.85 10.63
C ILE A 165 -11.20 4.02 10.86
N VAL A 166 -10.45 4.42 9.83
CA VAL A 166 -9.47 5.51 9.92
C VAL A 166 -10.20 6.87 9.98
N PRO A 167 -10.01 7.68 11.05
CA PRO A 167 -10.70 8.96 11.20
C PRO A 167 -10.21 10.02 10.21
N LEU A 168 -10.88 11.18 10.18
CA LEU A 168 -10.46 12.33 9.36
C LEU A 168 -9.13 12.88 9.88
N ALA A 169 -8.40 13.56 9.00
CA ALA A 169 -7.10 14.17 9.35
C ALA A 169 -7.18 15.22 10.47
N SER A 170 -8.37 15.78 10.73
CA SER A 170 -8.63 16.74 11.82
C SER A 170 -8.83 16.08 13.19
N HIS A 171 -9.03 14.76 13.25
CA HIS A 171 -9.27 14.06 14.50
C HIS A 171 -7.98 13.89 15.31
N HIS A 172 -8.07 14.02 16.63
CA HIS A 172 -6.91 13.90 17.53
C HIS A 172 -6.20 12.53 17.41
N ASP A 173 -6.96 11.45 17.34
CA ASP A 173 -6.42 10.09 17.19
C ASP A 173 -5.80 9.79 15.82
N PHE A 174 -5.95 10.67 14.82
CA PHE A 174 -5.43 10.38 13.47
C PHE A 174 -3.91 10.18 13.47
N LYS A 175 -3.18 11.00 14.24
CA LYS A 175 -1.72 10.87 14.37
C LYS A 175 -1.28 9.65 15.18
N GLU A 176 -2.14 9.16 16.07
CA GLU A 176 -1.85 7.94 16.83
C GLU A 176 -2.08 6.69 15.98
N ILE A 177 -3.12 6.70 15.14
CA ILE A 177 -3.42 5.62 14.19
C ILE A 177 -2.41 5.62 13.03
N MET A 178 -2.07 6.80 12.50
CA MET A 178 -1.03 6.98 11.47
C MET A 178 0.32 7.28 12.13
N ILE A 179 0.99 6.22 12.56
CA ILE A 179 2.29 6.26 13.26
C ILE A 179 3.35 7.06 12.49
N ASN A 180 3.31 7.00 11.16
CA ASN A 180 4.19 7.77 10.29
C ASN A 180 3.42 8.94 9.65
N ASP A 181 4.11 10.04 9.41
CA ASP A 181 3.50 11.20 8.76
C ASP A 181 3.03 10.86 7.33
N VAL A 182 1.79 11.26 7.03
CA VAL A 182 1.21 11.15 5.70
C VAL A 182 1.70 12.33 4.87
N MET A 183 2.55 12.04 3.88
CA MET A 183 3.15 13.07 3.05
C MET A 183 2.45 13.15 1.67
N PRO A 184 2.21 14.35 1.12
CA PRO A 184 1.51 14.52 -0.17
C PRO A 184 2.39 14.11 -1.35
N PRO A 185 1.83 13.65 -2.48
CA PRO A 185 2.61 13.23 -3.64
C PRO A 185 3.60 14.31 -4.08
N THR A 186 4.81 13.88 -4.43
CA THR A 186 5.85 14.77 -4.96
C THR A 186 5.42 15.38 -6.29
N HIS A 187 5.88 16.59 -6.62
CA HIS A 187 5.41 17.34 -7.79
C HIS A 187 5.52 16.55 -9.12
N ASN A 188 6.60 15.80 -9.32
CA ASN A 188 6.80 15.00 -10.56
C ASN A 188 6.00 13.69 -10.55
N ARG A 189 5.29 13.38 -9.47
CA ARG A 189 4.56 12.14 -9.23
C ARG A 189 3.08 12.42 -8.96
N HIS A 190 2.59 13.56 -9.43
CA HIS A 190 1.22 14.02 -9.30
C HIS A 190 0.66 14.38 -10.69
N PHE A 191 -0.36 13.65 -11.11
CA PHE A 191 -1.06 13.85 -12.38
C PHE A 191 -2.47 14.37 -12.13
N PHE A 192 -3.00 15.07 -13.11
CA PHE A 192 -4.36 15.58 -13.11
C PHE A 192 -5.10 15.10 -14.36
N GLY A 193 -6.43 15.01 -14.26
CA GLY A 193 -7.29 14.74 -15.40
C GLY A 193 -7.30 15.88 -16.42
N GLY A 194 -7.70 15.56 -17.66
CA GLY A 194 -7.91 16.53 -18.73
C GLY A 194 -6.69 17.38 -19.06
N ASP A 195 -6.84 18.71 -18.99
CA ASP A 195 -5.80 19.69 -19.29
C ASP A 195 -5.25 20.41 -18.04
N ALA A 196 -5.74 20.03 -16.86
CA ALA A 196 -5.28 20.60 -15.60
C ALA A 196 -3.79 20.32 -15.35
N THR A 197 -3.07 21.35 -14.91
CA THR A 197 -1.63 21.28 -14.54
C THR A 197 -1.40 21.43 -13.04
N SER A 198 -2.46 21.75 -12.29
CA SER A 198 -2.43 21.92 -10.84
C SER A 198 -3.80 21.57 -10.25
N LEU A 199 -3.82 21.29 -8.93
CA LEU A 199 -5.06 20.91 -8.24
C LEU A 199 -6.13 22.03 -8.26
N GLU A 200 -5.71 23.30 -8.36
CA GLU A 200 -6.62 24.46 -8.44
C GLU A 200 -7.26 24.63 -9.82
N ALA A 201 -6.65 24.06 -10.84
CA ALA A 201 -7.11 24.13 -12.22
C ALA A 201 -8.13 23.03 -12.55
N VAL A 202 -8.22 21.99 -11.71
CA VAL A 202 -9.14 20.87 -11.94
C VAL A 202 -10.59 21.35 -11.93
N ASP A 203 -11.30 21.09 -13.03
CA ASP A 203 -12.71 21.42 -13.23
C ASP A 203 -13.57 20.18 -13.51
N SER A 204 -14.89 20.38 -13.71
CA SER A 204 -15.84 19.27 -13.88
C SER A 204 -15.66 18.42 -15.17
N SER A 205 -14.83 18.88 -16.10
CA SER A 205 -14.52 18.22 -17.37
C SER A 205 -13.25 17.35 -17.29
N ASP A 206 -12.42 17.56 -16.28
CA ASP A 206 -11.18 16.81 -16.01
C ASP A 206 -11.45 15.41 -15.42
N VAL A 207 -12.25 14.63 -16.13
CA VAL A 207 -12.64 13.26 -15.75
C VAL A 207 -11.56 12.25 -16.14
N PHE A 208 -11.66 11.05 -15.58
CA PHE A 208 -10.71 9.96 -15.88
C PHE A 208 -11.02 9.34 -17.25
N THR A 209 -10.14 9.53 -18.24
CA THR A 209 -10.31 9.11 -19.64
C THR A 209 -9.19 8.19 -20.13
N LEU A 210 -9.39 7.53 -21.28
CA LEU A 210 -8.36 6.70 -21.91
C LEU A 210 -7.10 7.50 -22.29
N SER A 211 -7.26 8.75 -22.76
CA SER A 211 -6.14 9.62 -23.13
C SER A 211 -5.26 9.98 -21.93
N LEU A 212 -5.83 10.07 -20.72
CA LEU A 212 -5.06 10.25 -19.50
C LEU A 212 -4.13 9.05 -19.25
N VAL A 213 -4.63 7.82 -19.45
CA VAL A 213 -3.82 6.60 -19.31
C VAL A 213 -2.72 6.55 -20.39
N ASP A 214 -3.01 6.99 -21.61
CA ASP A 214 -2.00 7.12 -22.67
C ASP A 214 -0.87 8.08 -22.29
N ASN A 215 -1.22 9.27 -21.80
CA ASN A 215 -0.27 10.28 -21.36
C ASN A 215 0.57 9.79 -20.17
N MET A 216 -0.05 9.07 -19.22
CA MET A 216 0.68 8.46 -18.11
C MET A 216 1.68 7.41 -18.59
N ALA A 217 1.29 6.55 -19.54
CA ALA A 217 2.20 5.54 -20.08
C ALA A 217 3.40 6.19 -20.78
N LEU A 218 3.16 7.20 -21.62
CA LEU A 218 4.23 7.96 -22.28
C LEU A 218 5.15 8.64 -21.27
N TYR A 219 4.57 9.26 -20.24
CA TYR A 219 5.36 9.90 -19.20
C TYR A 219 6.27 8.91 -18.49
N ILE A 220 5.75 7.74 -18.10
CA ILE A 220 6.52 6.68 -17.43
C ILE A 220 7.71 6.22 -18.29
N ASP A 221 7.51 6.08 -19.61
CA ASP A 221 8.54 5.67 -20.56
C ASP A 221 9.63 6.74 -20.74
N GLU A 222 9.29 8.03 -20.62
CA GLU A 222 10.20 9.16 -20.80
C GLU A 222 10.91 9.62 -19.50
N MET A 223 10.54 9.08 -18.34
CA MET A 223 11.11 9.55 -17.07
C MET A 223 12.61 9.30 -16.97
N ALA A 224 13.36 10.33 -16.55
CA ALA A 224 14.78 10.20 -16.21
C ALA A 224 15.04 9.13 -15.12
N HIS A 225 14.09 8.98 -14.19
CA HIS A 225 14.09 7.95 -13.15
C HIS A 225 12.79 7.14 -13.25
N PRO A 226 12.76 6.10 -14.09
CA PRO A 226 11.55 5.34 -14.33
C PRO A 226 11.12 4.61 -13.06
N LEU A 227 9.81 4.51 -12.87
CA LEU A 227 9.24 3.62 -11.85
C LEU A 227 9.69 2.20 -12.18
N GLN A 228 10.16 1.49 -11.16
CA GLN A 228 10.43 0.07 -11.33
C GLN A 228 9.10 -0.65 -11.60
N PRO A 229 9.00 -1.43 -12.69
CA PRO A 229 7.78 -2.17 -12.98
C PRO A 229 7.53 -3.24 -11.92
N VAL A 230 6.25 -3.55 -11.73
CA VAL A 230 5.81 -4.54 -10.76
C VAL A 230 6.31 -5.92 -11.17
N ARG A 231 6.94 -6.64 -10.22
CA ARG A 231 7.32 -8.04 -10.39
C ARG A 231 6.67 -8.85 -9.30
N LEU A 232 6.00 -9.91 -9.69
CA LEU A 232 5.41 -10.87 -8.78
C LEU A 232 5.96 -12.26 -9.08
N LYS A 233 6.14 -13.05 -8.02
CA LYS A 233 6.71 -14.40 -8.11
C LYS A 233 5.93 -15.29 -9.07
N GLY A 234 6.56 -15.76 -10.14
CA GLY A 234 5.95 -16.62 -11.17
C GLY A 234 5.61 -15.87 -12.45
N ASP A 235 5.91 -14.57 -12.52
CA ASP A 235 5.88 -13.81 -13.75
C ASP A 235 7.16 -14.03 -14.58
N GLU A 236 7.06 -14.85 -15.62
CA GLU A 236 8.16 -15.14 -16.56
C GLU A 236 8.38 -14.02 -17.59
N LEU A 237 7.38 -13.17 -17.83
CA LEU A 237 7.40 -12.10 -18.85
C LEU A 237 7.88 -10.76 -18.29
N TYR A 238 8.39 -10.73 -17.06
CA TYR A 238 8.80 -9.51 -16.37
C TYR A 238 9.76 -8.61 -17.19
N GLY A 239 10.72 -9.21 -17.91
CA GLY A 239 11.73 -8.48 -18.67
C GLY A 239 11.28 -7.98 -20.04
N GLU A 240 10.25 -8.60 -20.61
CA GLU A 240 9.80 -8.33 -21.99
C GLU A 240 8.50 -7.52 -22.02
N ASP A 241 7.57 -7.75 -21.09
CA ASP A 241 6.30 -7.02 -20.98
C ASP A 241 6.10 -6.52 -19.53
N PRO A 242 6.83 -5.47 -19.13
CA PRO A 242 6.72 -4.87 -17.80
C PRO A 242 5.34 -4.23 -17.61
N TYR A 243 4.82 -4.22 -16.38
CA TYR A 243 3.54 -3.58 -16.10
C TYR A 243 3.51 -2.81 -14.77
N TYR A 244 2.54 -1.89 -14.67
CA TYR A 244 2.22 -1.07 -13.50
C TYR A 244 0.76 -1.31 -13.08
N VAL A 245 0.41 -1.06 -11.83
CA VAL A 245 -0.96 -1.29 -11.32
C VAL A 245 -1.60 0.03 -10.93
N LEU A 246 -2.67 0.43 -11.62
CA LEU A 246 -3.44 1.63 -11.30
C LEU A 246 -4.72 1.24 -10.53
N TYR A 247 -4.82 1.70 -9.28
CA TYR A 247 -6.05 1.61 -8.51
C TYR A 247 -6.90 2.86 -8.72
N VAL A 248 -8.11 2.66 -9.24
CA VAL A 248 -9.09 3.73 -9.48
C VAL A 248 -10.33 3.55 -8.60
N THR A 249 -10.96 4.64 -8.19
CA THR A 249 -12.22 4.57 -7.44
C THR A 249 -13.36 4.05 -8.32
N PRO A 250 -14.48 3.56 -7.74
CA PRO A 250 -15.62 3.10 -8.52
C PRO A 250 -16.20 4.14 -9.47
N ARG A 251 -16.09 5.44 -9.13
CA ARG A 251 -16.59 6.52 -9.97
C ARG A 251 -15.64 6.83 -11.14
N GLN A 252 -14.34 6.91 -10.87
CA GLN A 252 -13.31 7.00 -11.92
C GLN A 252 -13.39 5.81 -12.90
N TRP A 253 -13.66 4.61 -12.38
CA TRP A 253 -13.89 3.42 -13.22
C TRP A 253 -15.09 3.58 -14.15
N ASN A 254 -16.19 4.16 -13.66
CA ASN A 254 -17.37 4.42 -14.49
C ASN A 254 -17.08 5.48 -15.57
N ASP A 255 -16.37 6.55 -15.23
CA ASP A 255 -15.96 7.57 -16.20
C ASP A 255 -15.02 6.99 -17.28
N TRP A 256 -14.12 6.08 -16.88
CA TRP A 256 -13.29 5.35 -17.83
C TRP A 256 -14.09 4.45 -18.77
N TYR A 257 -15.02 3.68 -18.20
CA TYR A 257 -15.84 2.74 -18.95
C TYR A 257 -16.72 3.46 -19.98
N THR A 258 -17.32 4.59 -19.58
CA THR A 258 -18.19 5.39 -20.45
C THR A 258 -17.43 6.20 -21.49
N SER A 259 -16.17 6.56 -21.24
CA SER A 259 -15.31 7.26 -22.20
C SER A 259 -14.64 6.35 -23.23
N THR A 260 -14.73 5.02 -23.06
CA THR A 260 -14.03 4.05 -23.90
C THR A 260 -14.97 3.37 -24.90
N SER A 261 -14.51 3.15 -26.13
CA SER A 261 -15.26 2.36 -27.11
C SER A 261 -15.32 0.87 -26.74
N GLY A 262 -16.40 0.17 -27.08
CA GLY A 262 -16.52 -1.26 -26.79
C GLY A 262 -15.42 -2.13 -27.43
N LYS A 263 -14.84 -1.68 -28.55
CA LYS A 263 -13.73 -2.37 -29.21
C LYS A 263 -12.44 -2.27 -28.38
N ASP A 264 -12.10 -1.07 -27.94
CA ASP A 264 -10.88 -0.83 -27.15
C ASP A 264 -11.01 -1.50 -25.77
N TRP A 265 -12.21 -1.47 -25.18
CA TRP A 265 -12.51 -2.19 -23.95
C TRP A 265 -12.21 -3.68 -24.05
N ASN A 266 -12.70 -4.33 -25.11
CA ASN A 266 -12.43 -5.74 -25.36
C ASN A 266 -10.94 -6.03 -25.57
N GLN A 267 -10.21 -5.15 -26.28
CA GLN A 267 -8.76 -5.29 -26.45
C GLN A 267 -8.01 -5.20 -25.12
N MET A 268 -8.40 -4.27 -24.25
CA MET A 268 -7.81 -4.12 -22.92
C MET A 268 -8.05 -5.34 -22.02
N MET A 269 -9.27 -5.89 -22.04
CA MET A 269 -9.60 -7.10 -21.30
C MET A 269 -8.81 -8.31 -21.81
N VAL A 270 -8.74 -8.49 -23.13
CA VAL A 270 -7.97 -9.59 -23.74
C VAL A 270 -6.49 -9.48 -23.40
N ARG A 271 -5.92 -8.27 -23.39
CA ARG A 271 -4.53 -8.05 -22.99
C ARG A 271 -4.30 -8.46 -21.53
N ALA A 272 -5.17 -8.04 -20.60
CA ALA A 272 -5.08 -8.41 -19.20
C ALA A 272 -5.14 -9.94 -19.00
N VAL A 273 -6.08 -10.61 -19.68
CA VAL A 273 -6.21 -12.07 -19.62
C VAL A 273 -4.98 -12.77 -20.19
N ASN A 274 -4.48 -12.33 -21.36
CA ASN A 274 -3.29 -12.93 -21.97
C ASN A 274 -2.06 -12.79 -21.07
N ARG A 275 -1.88 -11.64 -20.42
CA ARG A 275 -0.79 -11.44 -19.46
C ARG A 275 -0.90 -12.37 -18.25
N SER A 276 -2.12 -12.61 -17.78
CA SER A 276 -2.40 -13.49 -16.63
C SER A 276 -2.16 -14.98 -16.89
N LYS A 277 -2.09 -15.43 -18.16
CA LYS A 277 -1.95 -16.86 -18.48
C LYS A 277 -0.64 -17.46 -17.97
N GLY A 278 0.41 -16.65 -17.87
CA GLY A 278 1.70 -17.06 -17.31
C GLY A 278 1.74 -17.10 -15.77
N PHE A 279 0.88 -16.32 -15.09
CA PHE A 279 0.92 -16.18 -13.65
C PHE A 279 -0.50 -15.95 -13.06
N ASN A 280 -1.03 -16.97 -12.37
CA ASN A 280 -2.40 -17.01 -11.85
C ASN A 280 -2.60 -16.14 -10.59
N HIS A 281 -2.45 -14.82 -10.71
CA HIS A 281 -2.49 -13.88 -9.59
C HIS A 281 -3.87 -13.23 -9.38
N PRO A 282 -4.29 -12.96 -8.12
CA PRO A 282 -5.54 -12.25 -7.83
C PRO A 282 -5.67 -10.85 -8.45
N LEU A 283 -4.55 -10.18 -8.79
CA LEU A 283 -4.58 -8.86 -9.44
C LEU A 283 -5.25 -8.86 -10.81
N PHE A 284 -5.11 -9.95 -11.55
CA PHE A 284 -5.73 -10.13 -12.88
C PHE A 284 -7.11 -10.80 -12.78
N LYS A 285 -7.64 -11.01 -11.57
CA LYS A 285 -8.97 -11.60 -11.34
C LYS A 285 -9.98 -10.53 -10.92
N GLY A 286 -11.16 -10.55 -11.54
CA GLY A 286 -12.25 -9.61 -11.31
C GLY A 286 -12.28 -8.48 -12.35
N GLU A 287 -12.86 -7.33 -11.99
CA GLU A 287 -12.93 -6.14 -12.85
C GLU A 287 -11.54 -5.50 -12.98
N CYS A 288 -10.84 -5.86 -14.06
CA CYS A 288 -9.55 -5.28 -14.42
C CYS A 288 -9.39 -5.21 -15.94
N ALA A 289 -8.62 -4.25 -16.41
CA ALA A 289 -8.33 -4.02 -17.82
C ALA A 289 -6.92 -3.47 -17.98
N MET A 290 -6.22 -3.83 -19.05
CA MET A 290 -4.81 -3.47 -19.25
C MET A 290 -4.63 -2.65 -20.53
N TRP A 291 -4.00 -1.48 -20.40
CA TRP A 291 -3.72 -0.58 -21.51
C TRP A 291 -2.31 -0.03 -21.40
N ARG A 292 -1.53 -0.08 -22.49
CA ARG A 292 -0.11 0.36 -22.54
C ARG A 292 0.68 0.05 -21.25
N ASN A 293 0.74 -1.23 -20.88
CA ASN A 293 1.47 -1.71 -19.68
C ASN A 293 0.92 -1.23 -18.32
N ILE A 294 -0.21 -0.54 -18.29
CA ILE A 294 -0.90 -0.16 -17.05
C ILE A 294 -2.11 -1.09 -16.86
N LEU A 295 -2.07 -1.89 -15.79
CA LEU A 295 -3.19 -2.69 -15.33
C LEU A 295 -4.09 -1.82 -14.44
N VAL A 296 -5.22 -1.39 -14.96
CA VAL A 296 -6.23 -0.64 -14.22
C VAL A 296 -7.14 -1.60 -13.48
N ARG A 297 -7.30 -1.37 -12.18
CA ARG A 297 -8.15 -2.16 -11.29
C ARG A 297 -9.03 -1.24 -10.46
N LYS A 298 -10.31 -1.59 -10.39
CA LYS A 298 -11.25 -0.93 -9.50
C LYS A 298 -10.92 -1.24 -8.05
N TYR A 299 -10.73 -0.19 -7.25
CA TYR A 299 -10.58 -0.30 -5.80
C TYR A 299 -11.96 -0.33 -5.14
N ALA A 300 -12.21 -1.36 -4.33
CA ALA A 300 -13.49 -1.59 -3.66
C ALA A 300 -13.54 -1.05 -2.22
N GLY A 301 -12.43 -0.52 -1.71
CA GLY A 301 -12.37 0.05 -0.37
C GLY A 301 -12.64 1.56 -0.34
N MET A 302 -12.18 2.21 0.71
CA MET A 302 -12.34 3.63 0.97
C MET A 302 -11.75 4.53 -0.16
N PRO A 303 -12.58 5.27 -0.92
CA PRO A 303 -12.07 6.21 -1.91
C PRO A 303 -11.41 7.42 -1.21
N VAL A 304 -10.27 7.86 -1.75
CA VAL A 304 -9.66 9.13 -1.35
C VAL A 304 -10.33 10.24 -2.15
N ARG A 305 -11.45 10.74 -1.63
CA ARG A 305 -12.24 11.83 -2.22
C ARG A 305 -11.98 13.14 -1.49
N PHE A 306 -11.89 14.22 -2.24
CA PHE A 306 -11.90 15.59 -1.76
C PHE A 306 -13.19 16.27 -2.23
N TYR A 307 -13.94 16.83 -1.30
CA TYR A 307 -15.13 17.62 -1.65
C TYR A 307 -14.74 19.05 -2.04
N THR A 308 -15.61 19.73 -2.79
CA THR A 308 -15.45 21.16 -3.07
C THR A 308 -15.30 21.96 -1.76
N GLY A 309 -14.30 22.84 -1.70
CA GLY A 309 -13.96 23.66 -0.54
C GLY A 309 -12.97 23.00 0.44
N SER A 310 -12.60 21.75 0.22
CA SER A 310 -11.63 21.06 1.08
C SER A 310 -10.21 21.51 0.81
N LYS A 311 -9.42 21.60 1.88
CA LYS A 311 -7.99 21.97 1.82
C LYS A 311 -7.12 20.72 1.75
N VAL A 312 -6.38 20.59 0.66
CA VAL A 312 -5.50 19.45 0.38
C VAL A 312 -4.05 19.90 0.39
N GLN A 313 -3.18 19.12 1.02
CA GLN A 313 -1.74 19.37 0.93
C GLN A 313 -1.21 18.88 -0.41
N VAL A 314 -0.46 19.74 -1.10
CA VAL A 314 0.20 19.48 -2.38
C VAL A 314 1.68 19.83 -2.24
N SER A 315 2.54 19.08 -2.92
CA SER A 315 3.98 19.34 -2.94
C SER A 315 4.34 20.43 -3.95
N ASN A 316 5.14 21.39 -3.51
CA ASN A 316 5.71 22.44 -4.36
C ASN A 316 6.76 21.87 -5.32
N ASN A 317 7.02 22.61 -6.39
CA ASN A 317 8.09 22.30 -7.34
C ASN A 317 9.47 22.77 -6.82
N ASP A 318 9.91 22.20 -5.69
CA ASP A 318 11.21 22.49 -5.09
C ASP A 318 11.99 21.20 -4.76
N LEU A 319 13.26 21.35 -4.36
CA LEU A 319 14.14 20.22 -4.05
C LEU A 319 13.66 19.43 -2.82
N ALA A 320 13.23 20.15 -1.78
CA ALA A 320 12.80 19.58 -0.51
C ALA A 320 11.37 19.02 -0.53
N ALA A 321 10.63 19.19 -1.62
CA ALA A 321 9.22 18.85 -1.74
C ALA A 321 8.37 19.49 -0.63
N THR A 322 8.55 20.80 -0.36
CA THR A 322 7.77 21.52 0.65
C THR A 322 6.29 21.48 0.32
N THR A 323 5.44 21.60 1.33
CA THR A 323 3.99 21.41 1.16
C THR A 323 3.25 22.74 1.22
N GLN A 324 2.23 22.88 0.38
CA GLN A 324 1.29 23.99 0.39
C GLN A 324 -0.14 23.44 0.51
N GLN A 325 -1.03 24.17 1.18
CA GLN A 325 -2.45 23.86 1.19
C GLN A 325 -3.14 24.55 0.02
N ILE A 326 -3.91 23.76 -0.72
CA ILE A 326 -4.68 24.20 -1.87
C ILE A 326 -6.15 23.85 -1.62
N GLU A 327 -7.04 24.79 -1.93
CA GLU A 327 -8.49 24.55 -1.87
C GLU A 327 -8.99 23.95 -3.17
N VAL A 328 -9.76 22.87 -3.05
CA VAL A 328 -10.30 22.12 -4.17
C VAL A 328 -11.60 22.77 -4.67
N LYS A 329 -11.71 23.04 -5.99
CA LYS A 329 -12.86 23.72 -6.60
C LYS A 329 -13.99 22.79 -7.05
N THR A 330 -13.71 21.51 -7.22
CA THR A 330 -14.65 20.48 -7.72
C THR A 330 -14.47 19.19 -6.94
N ASN A 331 -15.43 18.28 -6.94
CA ASN A 331 -15.25 16.99 -6.27
C ASN A 331 -14.18 16.18 -7.02
N ILE A 332 -13.12 15.77 -6.32
CA ILE A 332 -11.97 15.06 -6.89
C ILE A 332 -11.83 13.70 -6.21
N ASP A 333 -11.63 12.65 -7.00
CA ASP A 333 -11.13 11.37 -6.50
C ASP A 333 -9.66 11.20 -6.89
N ARG A 334 -8.86 10.65 -5.97
CA ARG A 334 -7.45 10.33 -6.19
C ARG A 334 -7.26 8.85 -6.50
N ALA A 335 -6.76 8.56 -7.70
CA ALA A 335 -6.25 7.25 -8.10
C ALA A 335 -4.76 7.12 -7.78
N MET A 336 -4.28 5.88 -7.66
CA MET A 336 -2.89 5.58 -7.31
C MET A 336 -2.30 4.58 -8.30
N LEU A 337 -1.31 5.02 -9.07
CA LEU A 337 -0.48 4.14 -9.87
C LEU A 337 0.66 3.61 -9.01
N LEU A 338 0.80 2.30 -8.97
CA LEU A 338 1.80 1.58 -8.19
C LEU A 338 2.79 0.89 -9.13
N GLY A 339 4.06 1.22 -8.94
CA GLY A 339 5.21 0.42 -9.35
C GLY A 339 5.70 -0.49 -8.23
N ALA A 340 6.87 -1.09 -8.41
CA ALA A 340 7.56 -1.81 -7.34
C ALA A 340 8.00 -0.84 -6.23
N GLN A 341 8.04 -1.34 -4.99
CA GLN A 341 8.52 -0.61 -3.82
C GLN A 341 7.80 0.73 -3.57
N ALA A 342 6.48 0.72 -3.71
CA ALA A 342 5.60 1.86 -3.42
C ALA A 342 5.45 2.14 -1.91
N LEU A 343 5.29 1.08 -1.11
CA LEU A 343 4.99 1.18 0.32
C LEU A 343 5.88 0.24 1.11
N ALA A 344 6.45 0.74 2.21
CA ALA A 344 7.08 -0.08 3.22
C ALA A 344 6.04 -0.44 4.29
N ASN A 345 5.97 -1.72 4.61
CA ASN A 345 5.13 -2.26 5.67
C ASN A 345 6.02 -3.10 6.60
N ALA A 346 6.29 -2.59 7.79
CA ALA A 346 7.11 -3.30 8.76
C ALA A 346 6.28 -3.88 9.88
N TYR A 347 6.59 -5.13 10.23
CA TYR A 347 5.97 -5.82 11.35
C TYR A 347 6.98 -6.03 12.47
N GLY A 348 6.64 -5.54 13.66
CA GLY A 348 7.32 -5.94 14.88
C GLY A 348 6.88 -7.33 15.34
N GLN A 349 7.55 -7.86 16.36
CA GLN A 349 7.22 -9.17 16.93
C GLN A 349 6.99 -9.07 18.43
N ARG A 350 5.96 -9.76 18.94
CA ARG A 350 5.71 -9.96 20.37
C ARG A 350 5.47 -11.44 20.64
N ASN A 351 6.20 -12.04 21.58
CA ASN A 351 6.09 -13.46 21.96
C ASN A 351 6.20 -14.50 20.82
N GLY A 352 7.02 -14.24 19.80
CA GLY A 352 7.27 -15.22 18.73
C GLY A 352 6.34 -15.14 17.52
N GLY A 353 5.39 -14.18 17.50
CA GLY A 353 4.49 -13.90 16.37
C GLY A 353 4.26 -12.40 16.16
N HIS A 354 3.70 -12.04 15.00
CA HIS A 354 3.38 -10.65 14.63
C HIS A 354 1.99 -10.20 15.14
N PHE A 355 1.09 -11.16 15.35
CA PHE A 355 -0.22 -10.94 15.97
C PHE A 355 -0.32 -11.75 17.25
N ASN A 356 -0.92 -11.16 18.28
CA ASN A 356 -1.27 -11.87 19.49
C ASN A 356 -2.77 -11.70 19.77
N LEU A 357 -3.46 -12.81 20.03
CA LEU A 357 -4.86 -12.79 20.42
C LEU A 357 -4.95 -13.20 21.88
N VAL A 358 -5.37 -12.26 22.72
CA VAL A 358 -5.48 -12.44 24.17
C VAL A 358 -6.96 -12.60 24.51
N GLN A 359 -7.33 -13.75 25.06
CA GLN A 359 -8.65 -13.97 25.64
C GLN A 359 -8.54 -13.85 27.15
N LYS A 360 -9.34 -12.97 27.75
CA LYS A 360 -9.43 -12.83 29.20
C LYS A 360 -10.88 -12.98 29.62
N LYS A 361 -11.09 -13.76 30.68
CA LYS A 361 -12.37 -13.77 31.37
C LYS A 361 -12.37 -12.67 32.41
N THR A 362 -13.33 -11.78 32.31
CA THR A 362 -13.54 -10.63 33.21
C THR A 362 -14.86 -10.80 33.94
N ASP A 363 -15.07 -10.01 35.00
CA ASP A 363 -16.28 -10.08 35.82
C ASP A 363 -16.51 -11.47 36.46
N MET A 364 -15.53 -11.98 37.22
CA MET A 364 -15.61 -13.29 37.91
C MET A 364 -16.01 -14.45 36.98
N ASP A 365 -15.39 -14.52 35.79
CA ASP A 365 -15.68 -15.51 34.75
C ASP A 365 -17.08 -15.42 34.12
N ASN A 366 -17.79 -14.31 34.31
CA ASN A 366 -19.09 -14.07 33.71
C ASN A 366 -18.99 -13.59 32.26
N ARG A 367 -17.95 -12.80 31.93
CA ARG A 367 -17.73 -12.24 30.59
C ARG A 367 -16.45 -12.76 29.95
N THR A 368 -16.45 -12.83 28.63
CA THR A 368 -15.27 -13.22 27.85
C THR A 368 -14.89 -12.08 26.92
N GLU A 369 -13.78 -11.41 27.22
CA GLU A 369 -13.20 -10.36 26.37
C GLU A 369 -12.09 -10.94 25.51
N ILE A 370 -12.05 -10.51 24.25
CA ILE A 370 -11.03 -10.91 23.28
C ILE A 370 -10.37 -9.65 22.77
N ALA A 371 -9.05 -9.55 22.96
CA ALA A 371 -8.22 -8.50 22.40
C ALA A 371 -7.30 -9.06 21.32
N ILE A 372 -7.10 -8.28 20.26
CA ILE A 372 -6.03 -8.50 19.29
C ILE A 372 -4.98 -7.39 19.46
N ASP A 373 -3.73 -7.80 19.58
CA ASP A 373 -2.56 -6.93 19.67
C ASP A 373 -1.68 -7.16 18.43
N TRP A 374 -1.20 -6.08 17.83
CA TRP A 374 -0.26 -6.13 16.71
C TRP A 374 0.77 -5.01 16.81
N ILE A 375 1.89 -5.18 16.12
CA ILE A 375 2.95 -4.16 16.01
C ILE A 375 3.23 -3.95 14.53
N ASN A 376 2.90 -2.76 14.00
CA ASN A 376 2.95 -2.44 12.58
C ASN A 376 3.38 -0.98 12.37
N GLY A 377 4.13 -0.70 11.30
CA GLY A 377 4.28 0.63 10.74
C GLY A 377 4.19 0.59 9.21
N LEU A 378 3.41 1.51 8.64
CA LEU A 378 3.35 1.73 7.19
C LEU A 378 3.90 3.12 6.84
N LYS A 379 4.65 3.24 5.75
CA LYS A 379 5.09 4.54 5.21
C LYS A 379 5.38 4.41 3.72
N LYS A 380 4.99 5.43 2.97
CA LYS A 380 5.29 5.58 1.54
C LYS A 380 6.81 5.75 1.35
N ILE A 381 7.39 5.04 0.39
CA ILE A 381 8.84 5.09 0.15
C ILE A 381 9.19 6.31 -0.69
N ARG A 382 10.11 7.13 -0.18
CA ARG A 382 10.67 8.30 -0.86
C ARG A 382 12.17 8.30 -0.75
N PHE A 383 12.81 8.80 -1.79
CA PHE A 383 14.25 9.00 -1.82
C PHE A 383 14.58 10.34 -2.42
N GLU A 384 15.66 10.94 -1.93
CA GLU A 384 16.32 12.02 -2.61
C GLU A 384 17.01 11.47 -3.84
N ASP A 385 16.80 12.10 -4.99
CA ASP A 385 17.59 11.83 -6.18
C ASP A 385 19.01 12.40 -6.01
N LYS A 386 19.93 12.05 -6.92
CA LYS A 386 21.30 12.56 -6.94
C LYS A 386 21.39 14.10 -6.99
N THR A 387 20.35 14.76 -7.51
CA THR A 387 20.20 16.21 -7.51
C THR A 387 19.78 16.80 -6.15
N GLY A 388 19.50 15.96 -5.15
CA GLY A 388 18.93 16.35 -3.86
C GLY A 388 17.41 16.53 -3.89
N ARG A 389 16.75 16.21 -5.02
CA ARG A 389 15.31 16.36 -5.17
C ARG A 389 14.56 15.17 -4.59
N MET A 390 13.66 15.41 -3.65
CA MET A 390 12.85 14.36 -3.03
C MET A 390 11.79 13.82 -4.02
N GLN A 391 11.75 12.50 -4.20
CA GLN A 391 10.86 11.82 -5.16
C GLN A 391 10.18 10.61 -4.53
N ASP A 392 8.92 10.40 -4.87
CA ASP A 392 8.25 9.12 -4.57
C ASP A 392 8.83 8.01 -5.46
N HIS A 393 9.25 6.89 -4.85
CA HIS A 393 9.95 5.83 -5.58
C HIS A 393 9.00 4.98 -6.44
N GLY A 394 7.88 4.55 -5.87
CA GLY A 394 7.02 3.52 -6.45
C GLY A 394 5.59 3.94 -6.70
N VAL A 395 5.25 5.23 -6.56
CA VAL A 395 3.85 5.70 -6.59
C VAL A 395 3.71 6.97 -7.40
N ILE A 396 2.65 7.03 -8.21
CA ILE A 396 2.12 8.27 -8.78
C ILE A 396 0.66 8.42 -8.33
N ALA A 397 0.29 9.63 -7.89
CA ALA A 397 -1.10 9.98 -7.61
C ALA A 397 -1.73 10.64 -8.85
N VAL A 398 -3.00 10.33 -9.13
CA VAL A 398 -3.76 10.89 -10.25
C VAL A 398 -5.07 11.46 -9.73
N ASP A 399 -5.23 12.77 -9.79
CA ASP A 399 -6.43 13.46 -9.33
C ASP A 399 -7.34 13.78 -10.52
N THR A 400 -8.58 13.30 -10.48
CA THR A 400 -9.58 13.60 -11.52
C THR A 400 -10.88 14.07 -10.90
N ALA A 401 -11.57 14.95 -11.60
CA ALA A 401 -12.91 15.35 -11.21
C ALA A 401 -13.90 14.21 -11.33
N VAL A 402 -14.86 14.19 -10.41
CA VAL A 402 -15.85 13.14 -10.31
C VAL A 402 -17.23 13.73 -10.04
N ARG A 403 -18.23 13.23 -10.76
CA ARG A 403 -19.64 13.60 -10.54
C ARG A 403 -20.20 12.79 -9.38
N ILE A 404 -20.86 13.44 -8.42
CA ILE A 404 -21.44 12.81 -7.21
C ILE A 404 -22.90 12.42 -7.43
#